data_AF-A0A091LFV5-F1
#
_entry.id   AF-A0A091LFV5-F1
#
_cell.length_a   1.000
_cell.length_b   1.000
_cell.length_c   1.000
_cell.angle_alpha   90.00
_cell.angle_beta   90.00
_cell.angle_gamma   90.00
#
_symmetry.space_group_name_H-M   'P 1'
#
loop_
_entity.id
_entity.type
_entity.pdbx_description
1 polymer ?
#
loop_
_entity_poly.entity_id
_entity_poly.type
_entity_poly.pdbx_seq_one_letter_code
_entity_poly.pdbx_strand_id
1 'polypeptide(L)'
;GSSWVAAFLCFIILLTTAGNFLLILLIVTQRSLRNTSNYFLVSLFMSDLMVGLVVMPPAMLNQLYGRWVLRGDFCSLWYSFDVMCCSASILNLCVISLDRYLLIISPLKYKLRMTSCRALWLILATWTLAALASFLPIKMGWHELEFEVRSPNVTSRGDEDQCRLLVSLPYALVASCLTFFLPSTAISFTYCRILLAARKQAVQVASLASNVATATTAETAPQVPCAPSQPAAGSESRRFANKHSKKALKASLTLGILLGMFFVAWLPFFVTNVTQVSAYGVSYVGFFDVLTWLGYCNSTMNPIIYPLFMRDFKRAMGKYLPCCRRSGEPRPSAISLSMRNSNSGPRAATSLKNVL
;
A
#
# COMPACT_ATOMS: atom_id res chain seq x y z
N GLY A 1 19.57 -11.91 -28.76
CA GLY A 1 18.52 -12.12 -27.74
C GLY A 1 18.77 -11.34 -26.46
N SER A 2 19.95 -11.46 -25.87
CA SER A 2 20.30 -10.91 -24.55
C SER A 2 20.23 -9.38 -24.42
N SER A 3 20.57 -8.60 -25.45
CA SER A 3 20.59 -7.12 -25.35
C SER A 3 19.20 -6.51 -25.14
N TRP A 4 18.16 -7.04 -25.81
CA TRP A 4 16.78 -6.56 -25.63
C TRP A 4 16.23 -6.93 -24.25
N VAL A 5 16.55 -8.13 -23.75
CA VAL A 5 16.20 -8.56 -22.39
C VAL A 5 16.89 -7.66 -21.37
N ALA A 6 18.19 -7.42 -21.52
CA ALA A 6 18.94 -6.53 -20.64
C ALA A 6 18.37 -5.11 -20.64
N ALA A 7 18.07 -4.54 -21.81
CA ALA A 7 17.46 -3.21 -21.92
C ALA A 7 16.09 -3.14 -21.22
N PHE A 8 15.26 -4.18 -21.38
CA PHE A 8 13.95 -4.27 -20.73
C PHE A 8 14.07 -4.38 -19.20
N LEU A 9 14.96 -5.23 -18.69
CA LEU A 9 15.18 -5.38 -17.25
C LEU A 9 15.77 -4.10 -16.64
N CYS A 10 16.74 -3.47 -17.30
CA CYS A 10 17.26 -2.16 -16.89
C CYS A 10 16.16 -1.09 -16.86
N PHE A 11 15.26 -1.07 -17.83
CA PHE A 11 14.12 -0.15 -17.85
C PHE A 11 13.19 -0.38 -16.65
N ILE A 12 12.86 -1.64 -16.31
CA ILE A 12 12.06 -1.97 -15.12
C ILE A 12 12.76 -1.51 -13.84
N ILE A 13 14.06 -1.76 -13.70
CA ILE A 13 14.86 -1.36 -12.54
C ILE A 13 14.85 0.17 -12.39
N LEU A 14 15.09 0.90 -13.47
CA LEU A 14 15.08 2.37 -13.47
C LEU A 14 13.69 2.91 -13.12
N LEU A 15 12.62 2.34 -13.68
CA LEU A 15 11.25 2.76 -13.39
C LEU A 15 10.90 2.50 -11.92
N THR A 16 11.32 1.35 -11.37
CA THR A 16 11.10 0.98 -9.96
C THR A 16 11.83 1.94 -9.02
N THR A 17 13.12 2.17 -9.27
CA THR A 17 13.97 3.00 -8.40
C THR A 17 13.59 4.47 -8.47
N ALA A 18 13.55 5.06 -9.67
CA ALA A 18 13.20 6.47 -9.85
C ALA A 18 11.76 6.75 -9.44
N GLY A 19 10.83 5.84 -9.75
CA GLY A 19 9.43 5.98 -9.40
C GLY A 19 9.18 5.99 -7.89
N ASN A 20 9.74 5.01 -7.17
CA ASN A 20 9.55 4.92 -5.71
C ASN A 20 10.28 6.06 -4.98
N PHE A 21 11.47 6.44 -5.45
CA PHE A 21 12.17 7.63 -4.95
C PHE A 21 11.33 8.91 -5.15
N LEU A 22 10.73 9.11 -6.32
CA LEU A 22 9.86 10.26 -6.60
C LEU A 22 8.63 10.28 -5.67
N LEU A 23 8.01 9.13 -5.40
CA LEU A 23 6.86 9.05 -4.49
C LEU A 23 7.25 9.42 -3.05
N ILE A 24 8.41 8.96 -2.57
CA ILE A 24 8.95 9.33 -1.26
C ILE A 24 9.20 10.84 -1.21
N LEU A 25 9.91 11.37 -2.21
CA LEU A 25 10.21 12.79 -2.32
C LEU A 25 8.92 13.63 -2.32
N LEU A 26 7.89 13.17 -3.02
CA LEU A 26 6.59 13.86 -3.10
C LEU A 26 5.91 13.96 -1.72
N ILE A 27 5.96 12.91 -0.91
CA ILE A 27 5.40 12.92 0.46
C ILE A 27 6.20 13.85 1.36
N VAL A 28 7.54 13.81 1.29
CA VAL A 28 8.42 14.59 2.16
C VAL A 28 8.34 16.09 1.85
N THR A 29 8.29 16.45 0.56
CA THR A 29 8.22 17.85 0.10
C THR A 29 6.84 18.46 0.30
N GLN A 30 5.77 17.71 0.03
CA GLN A 30 4.43 18.26 0.01
C GLN A 30 3.75 18.17 1.39
N ARG A 31 3.64 19.31 2.08
CA ARG A 31 2.97 19.39 3.40
C ARG A 31 1.55 18.81 3.43
N SER A 32 0.79 18.91 2.33
CA SER A 32 -0.55 18.34 2.25
C SER A 32 -0.59 16.80 2.28
N LEU A 33 0.55 16.14 2.04
CA LEU A 33 0.70 14.69 2.11
C LEU A 33 1.36 14.22 3.42
N ARG A 34 1.79 15.13 4.31
CA ARG A 34 2.45 14.76 5.57
C ARG A 34 1.42 14.42 6.64
N ASN A 35 0.85 13.22 6.57
CA ASN A 35 -0.06 12.67 7.57
C ASN A 35 0.43 11.30 8.08
N THR A 36 -0.11 10.84 9.22
CA THR A 36 0.35 9.60 9.88
C THR A 36 0.19 8.36 8.99
N SER A 37 -0.91 8.24 8.23
CA SER A 37 -1.10 7.11 7.32
C SER A 37 -0.04 7.04 6.22
N ASN A 38 0.48 8.19 5.78
CA ASN A 38 1.45 8.24 4.69
C ASN A 38 2.86 7.80 5.13
N TYR A 39 3.13 7.66 6.44
CA TYR A 39 4.37 7.00 6.90
C TYR A 39 4.44 5.54 6.47
N PHE A 40 3.31 4.82 6.47
CA PHE A 40 3.27 3.44 5.98
C PHE A 40 3.51 3.35 4.47
N LEU A 41 3.04 4.35 3.71
CA LEU A 41 3.33 4.44 2.28
C LEU A 41 4.83 4.70 2.03
N VAL A 42 5.45 5.58 2.80
CA VAL A 42 6.91 5.80 2.73
C VAL A 42 7.66 4.50 3.05
N SER A 43 7.25 3.76 4.08
CA SER A 43 7.84 2.47 4.43
C SER A 43 7.73 1.45 3.29
N LEU A 44 6.56 1.36 2.65
CA LEU A 44 6.34 0.52 1.46
C LEU A 44 7.24 0.94 0.28
N PHE A 45 7.29 2.23 -0.04
CA PHE A 45 8.14 2.72 -1.15
C PHE A 45 9.63 2.54 -0.85
N MET A 46 10.04 2.54 0.42
CA MET A 46 11.39 2.22 0.82
C MET A 46 11.71 0.73 0.63
N SER A 47 10.80 -0.19 0.93
CA SER A 47 11.01 -1.61 0.65
C SER A 47 11.08 -1.86 -0.87
N ASP A 48 10.21 -1.24 -1.65
CA ASP A 48 10.24 -1.32 -3.12
C ASP A 48 11.51 -0.72 -3.74
N LEU A 49 12.02 0.38 -3.16
CA LEU A 49 13.29 0.97 -3.56
C LEU A 49 14.46 0.01 -3.27
N MET A 50 14.42 -0.70 -2.13
CA MET A 50 15.40 -1.75 -1.84
C MET A 50 15.30 -2.92 -2.82
N VAL A 51 14.11 -3.33 -3.24
CA VAL A 51 13.95 -4.33 -4.31
C VAL A 51 14.64 -3.85 -5.59
N GLY A 52 14.40 -2.61 -6.01
CA GLY A 52 15.00 -2.05 -7.22
C GLY A 52 16.51 -1.87 -7.16
N LEU A 53 17.07 -1.51 -6.01
CA LEU A 53 18.51 -1.22 -5.87
C LEU A 53 19.35 -2.44 -5.46
N VAL A 54 18.83 -3.31 -4.61
CA VAL A 54 19.58 -4.40 -3.96
C VAL A 54 19.25 -5.76 -4.57
N VAL A 55 18.00 -5.99 -4.97
CA VAL A 55 17.52 -7.32 -5.38
C VAL A 55 17.55 -7.50 -6.89
N MET A 56 16.91 -6.58 -7.64
CA MET A 56 16.76 -6.70 -9.10
C MET A 56 18.09 -6.67 -9.89
N PRO A 57 19.11 -5.87 -9.56
CA PRO A 57 20.35 -5.84 -10.35
C PRO A 57 21.14 -7.15 -10.27
N PRO A 58 21.40 -7.76 -9.09
CA PRO A 58 22.00 -9.09 -9.04
C PRO A 58 21.12 -10.17 -9.68
N ALA A 59 19.79 -10.09 -9.55
CA ALA A 59 18.86 -11.02 -10.23
C ALA A 59 19.01 -10.95 -11.76
N MET A 60 19.07 -9.73 -12.31
CA MET A 60 19.31 -9.48 -13.73
C MET A 60 20.64 -10.07 -14.19
N LEU A 61 21.73 -9.88 -13.43
CA LEU A 61 23.03 -10.46 -13.76
C LEU A 61 23.00 -11.99 -13.75
N ASN A 62 22.40 -12.59 -12.71
CA ASN A 62 22.25 -14.04 -12.59
C ASN A 62 21.50 -14.63 -13.81
N GLN A 63 20.44 -13.96 -14.27
CA GLN A 63 19.67 -14.40 -15.42
C GLN A 63 20.38 -14.16 -16.77
N LEU A 64 21.01 -13.00 -16.97
CA LEU A 64 21.66 -12.66 -18.25
C LEU A 64 22.88 -13.52 -18.54
N TYR A 65 23.67 -13.83 -17.51
CA TYR A 65 24.87 -14.65 -17.64
C TYR A 65 24.58 -16.15 -17.47
N GLY A 66 23.38 -16.51 -17.00
CA GLY A 66 23.02 -17.88 -16.66
C GLY A 66 23.88 -18.47 -15.54
N ARG A 67 24.55 -17.62 -14.75
CA ARG A 67 25.41 -17.96 -13.61
C ARG A 67 25.58 -16.78 -12.67
N TRP A 68 25.93 -17.06 -11.42
CA TRP A 68 26.26 -16.09 -10.40
C TRP A 68 27.66 -15.51 -10.66
N VAL A 69 27.69 -14.25 -11.06
CA VAL A 69 28.93 -13.54 -11.42
C VAL A 69 29.53 -12.73 -10.25
N LEU A 70 28.79 -12.60 -9.14
CA LEU A 70 29.27 -11.94 -7.94
C LEU A 70 30.03 -12.95 -7.06
N ARG A 71 30.70 -12.45 -6.01
CA ARG A 71 31.39 -13.33 -5.04
C ARG A 71 30.40 -14.33 -4.40
N GLY A 72 30.87 -15.55 -4.13
CA GLY A 72 30.02 -16.64 -3.60
C GLY A 72 29.27 -16.27 -2.31
N ASP A 73 29.95 -15.64 -1.35
CA ASP A 73 29.34 -15.21 -0.07
C ASP A 73 28.18 -14.22 -0.26
N PHE A 74 28.16 -13.47 -1.37
CA PHE A 74 27.08 -12.54 -1.67
C PHE A 74 25.80 -13.24 -2.12
N CYS A 75 25.86 -14.50 -2.58
CA CYS A 75 24.67 -15.25 -2.97
C CYS A 75 23.71 -15.41 -1.78
N SER A 76 24.23 -15.91 -0.65
CA SER A 76 23.45 -16.06 0.60
C SER A 76 22.90 -14.75 1.12
N LEU A 77 23.70 -13.69 1.04
CA LEU A 77 23.27 -12.36 1.44
C LEU A 77 22.17 -11.82 0.51
N TRP A 78 22.31 -11.99 -0.80
CA TRP A 78 21.37 -11.49 -1.80
C TRP A 78 19.99 -12.14 -1.66
N TYR A 79 19.89 -13.47 -1.62
CA TYR A 79 18.57 -14.10 -1.48
C TYR A 79 17.95 -13.83 -0.09
N SER A 80 18.75 -13.57 0.95
CA SER A 80 18.24 -13.08 2.25
C SER A 80 17.57 -11.71 2.13
N PHE A 81 18.21 -10.79 1.40
CA PHE A 81 17.64 -9.48 1.10
C PHE A 81 16.41 -9.57 0.21
N ASP A 82 16.40 -10.48 -0.76
CA ASP A 82 15.24 -10.72 -1.62
C ASP A 82 14.01 -11.11 -0.79
N VAL A 83 14.12 -12.18 -0.01
CA VAL A 83 13.03 -12.65 0.85
C VAL A 83 12.62 -11.58 1.87
N MET A 84 13.59 -10.84 2.44
CA MET A 84 13.29 -9.76 3.38
C MET A 84 12.52 -8.60 2.74
N CYS A 85 12.96 -8.10 1.58
CA CYS A 85 12.32 -6.96 0.92
C CYS A 85 10.90 -7.30 0.47
N CYS A 86 10.70 -8.52 -0.04
CA CYS A 86 9.38 -9.03 -0.40
C CYS A 86 8.49 -9.17 0.85
N SER A 87 8.99 -9.78 1.92
CA SER A 87 8.27 -9.93 3.20
C SER A 87 7.91 -8.57 3.81
N ALA A 88 8.84 -7.62 3.81
CA ALA A 88 8.62 -6.27 4.31
C ALA A 88 7.52 -5.55 3.51
N SER A 89 7.51 -5.70 2.19
CA SER A 89 6.49 -5.09 1.32
C SER A 89 5.09 -5.61 1.66
N ILE A 90 4.93 -6.93 1.84
CA ILE A 90 3.64 -7.55 2.19
C ILE A 90 3.19 -7.13 3.59
N LEU A 91 4.09 -7.14 4.57
CA LEU A 91 3.78 -6.70 5.94
C LEU A 91 3.39 -5.22 5.99
N ASN A 92 4.04 -4.36 5.19
CA ASN A 92 3.64 -2.97 5.04
C ASN A 92 2.23 -2.85 4.43
N LEU A 93 1.89 -3.64 3.41
CA LEU A 93 0.52 -3.68 2.86
C LEU A 93 -0.52 -4.11 3.89
N CYS A 94 -0.20 -5.09 4.75
CA CYS A 94 -1.05 -5.48 5.88
C CYS A 94 -1.31 -4.32 6.82
N VAL A 95 -0.26 -3.61 7.24
CA VAL A 95 -0.39 -2.46 8.14
C VAL A 95 -1.17 -1.33 7.47
N ILE A 96 -0.96 -1.08 6.18
CA ILE A 96 -1.75 -0.11 5.41
C ILE A 96 -3.23 -0.52 5.39
N SER A 97 -3.54 -1.80 5.13
CA SER A 97 -4.92 -2.29 5.12
C SER A 97 -5.58 -2.12 6.49
N LEU A 98 -4.87 -2.46 7.57
CA LEU A 98 -5.34 -2.29 8.94
C LEU A 98 -5.54 -0.81 9.31
N ASP A 99 -4.60 0.07 8.96
CA ASP A 99 -4.69 1.52 9.17
C ASP A 99 -5.95 2.07 8.49
N ARG A 100 -6.17 1.70 7.23
CA ARG A 100 -7.34 2.13 6.44
C ARG A 100 -8.64 1.57 7.03
N TYR A 101 -8.64 0.33 7.45
CA TYR A 101 -9.78 -0.30 8.15
C TYR A 101 -10.17 0.48 9.40
N LEU A 102 -9.19 0.80 10.26
CA LEU A 102 -9.42 1.55 11.50
C LEU A 102 -9.90 2.98 11.24
N LEU A 103 -9.34 3.65 10.22
CA LEU A 103 -9.72 5.01 9.83
C LEU A 103 -11.17 5.07 9.34
N ILE A 104 -11.60 4.09 8.53
CA ILE A 104 -12.95 4.07 7.93
C ILE A 104 -14.02 3.70 8.95
N ILE A 105 -13.76 2.73 9.83
CA ILE A 105 -14.76 2.23 10.79
C ILE A 105 -14.88 3.12 12.01
N SER A 106 -13.80 3.77 12.46
CA SER A 106 -13.80 4.55 13.69
C SER A 106 -12.94 5.80 13.57
N PRO A 107 -13.36 6.80 12.76
CA PRO A 107 -12.54 7.98 12.44
C PRO A 107 -12.15 8.81 13.68
N LEU A 108 -13.05 8.93 14.67
CA LEU A 108 -12.78 9.70 15.90
C LEU A 108 -11.81 8.96 16.83
N LYS A 109 -12.03 7.65 17.06
CA LYS A 109 -11.11 6.83 17.87
C LYS A 109 -9.75 6.69 17.17
N TYR A 110 -9.72 6.64 15.85
CA TYR A 110 -8.49 6.60 15.07
C TYR A 110 -7.64 7.86 15.31
N LYS A 111 -8.22 9.07 15.19
CA LYS A 111 -7.47 10.32 15.46
C LYS A 111 -6.89 10.38 16.86
N LEU A 112 -7.56 9.79 17.85
CA LEU A 112 -7.08 9.74 19.24
C LEU A 112 -6.02 8.64 19.46
N ARG A 113 -6.12 7.50 18.75
CA ARG A 113 -5.21 6.36 18.95
C ARG A 113 -3.97 6.43 18.07
N MET A 114 -4.04 6.97 16.86
CA MET A 114 -2.97 6.84 15.88
C MET A 114 -2.01 8.03 15.93
N THR A 115 -0.88 7.84 16.59
CA THR A 115 0.20 8.83 16.72
C THR A 115 1.37 8.49 15.82
N SER A 116 2.20 9.47 15.48
CA SER A 116 3.39 9.25 14.65
C SER A 116 4.38 8.28 15.30
N CYS A 117 4.52 8.31 16.63
CA CYS A 117 5.35 7.36 17.38
C CYS A 117 4.84 5.91 17.24
N ARG A 118 3.52 5.70 17.39
CA ARG A 118 2.92 4.37 17.18
C ARG A 118 3.09 3.88 15.74
N ALA A 119 2.93 4.77 14.75
CA ALA A 119 3.16 4.43 13.35
C ALA A 119 4.62 4.00 13.11
N LEU A 120 5.59 4.72 13.68
CA LEU A 120 7.01 4.38 13.59
C LEU A 120 7.30 3.02 14.25
N TRP A 121 6.74 2.75 15.44
CA TRP A 121 6.88 1.44 16.10
C TRP A 121 6.31 0.30 15.27
N LEU A 122 5.16 0.49 14.63
CA LEU A 122 4.58 -0.52 13.73
C LEU A 122 5.48 -0.76 12.51
N ILE A 123 6.04 0.30 11.93
CA ILE A 123 7.00 0.19 10.83
C ILE A 123 8.23 -0.60 11.31
N LEU A 124 8.87 -0.21 12.41
CA LEU A 124 10.03 -0.92 12.95
C LEU A 124 9.70 -2.40 13.22
N ALA A 125 8.54 -2.70 13.81
CA ALA A 125 8.11 -4.07 14.02
C ALA A 125 7.97 -4.86 12.71
N THR A 126 7.41 -4.25 11.65
CA THR A 126 7.31 -4.92 10.34
C THR A 126 8.68 -5.21 9.71
N TRP A 127 9.63 -4.28 9.79
CA TRP A 127 10.98 -4.48 9.27
C TRP A 127 11.74 -5.55 10.07
N THR A 128 11.66 -5.49 11.41
CA THR A 128 12.27 -6.50 12.28
C THR A 128 11.69 -7.89 12.03
N LEU A 129 10.37 -7.99 11.90
CA LEU A 129 9.71 -9.27 11.61
C LEU A 129 10.12 -9.81 10.24
N ALA A 130 10.18 -8.97 9.21
CA ALA A 130 10.64 -9.37 7.88
C ALA A 130 12.11 -9.84 7.90
N ALA A 131 12.99 -9.09 8.57
CA ALA A 131 14.39 -9.43 8.69
C ALA A 131 14.58 -10.75 9.46
N LEU A 132 13.88 -10.93 10.59
CA LEU A 132 13.95 -12.14 11.39
C LEU A 132 13.42 -13.35 10.62
N ALA A 133 12.26 -13.23 9.96
CA ALA A 133 11.67 -14.32 9.19
C ALA A 133 12.50 -14.73 7.96
N SER A 134 13.37 -13.83 7.47
CA SER A 134 14.21 -14.08 6.29
C SER A 134 15.62 -14.53 6.69
N PHE A 135 16.36 -13.69 7.40
CA PHE A 135 17.77 -13.96 7.72
C PHE A 135 17.96 -15.14 8.68
N LEU A 136 17.08 -15.33 9.67
CA LEU A 136 17.27 -16.39 10.66
C LEU A 136 17.17 -17.79 10.05
N PRO A 137 16.10 -18.17 9.32
CA PRO A 137 16.03 -19.51 8.72
C PRO A 137 17.11 -19.76 7.67
N ILE A 138 17.54 -18.71 6.98
CA ILE A 138 18.58 -18.78 5.95
C ILE A 138 19.94 -19.04 6.60
N LYS A 139 20.34 -18.21 7.56
CA LYS A 139 21.64 -18.33 8.23
C LYS A 139 21.77 -19.60 9.05
N MET A 140 20.67 -20.11 9.59
CA MET A 140 20.65 -21.36 10.35
C MET A 140 20.53 -22.60 9.46
N GLY A 141 20.50 -22.46 8.12
CA GLY A 141 20.38 -23.59 7.20
C GLY A 141 19.02 -24.29 7.21
N TRP A 142 17.99 -23.70 7.83
CA TRP A 142 16.67 -24.33 7.96
C TRP A 142 15.96 -24.52 6.62
N HIS A 143 16.33 -23.73 5.62
CA HIS A 143 15.88 -23.89 4.24
C HIS A 143 16.38 -25.19 3.59
N GLU A 144 17.44 -25.82 4.11
CA GLU A 144 18.08 -27.02 3.55
C GLU A 144 17.80 -28.32 4.34
N LEU A 145 17.14 -28.23 5.51
CA LEU A 145 16.96 -29.33 6.50
C LEU A 145 16.43 -30.67 5.95
N GLU A 146 15.81 -30.71 4.78
CA GLU A 146 15.26 -31.93 4.17
C GLU A 146 16.15 -32.51 3.05
N PHE A 147 17.04 -31.70 2.47
CA PHE A 147 18.01 -32.15 1.45
C PHE A 147 19.12 -33.01 2.06
N GLU A 148 19.51 -32.76 3.32
CA GLU A 148 20.46 -33.63 4.04
C GLU A 148 19.91 -35.04 4.30
N VAL A 149 18.58 -35.19 4.45
CA VAL A 149 17.96 -36.48 4.77
C VAL A 149 17.76 -37.35 3.51
N ARG A 150 17.85 -36.79 2.28
CA ARG A 150 17.39 -37.48 1.06
C ARG A 150 18.35 -37.61 -0.13
N SER A 151 19.68 -37.53 0.04
CA SER A 151 20.57 -38.05 -1.03
C SER A 151 22.05 -38.27 -0.66
N PRO A 152 22.51 -39.54 -0.61
CA PRO A 152 23.91 -39.89 -0.85
C PRO A 152 24.28 -39.92 -2.35
N ASN A 153 23.30 -39.95 -3.27
CA ASN A 153 23.53 -40.31 -4.69
C ASN A 153 22.79 -39.42 -5.70
N VAL A 154 22.95 -38.09 -5.63
CA VAL A 154 22.60 -37.23 -6.77
C VAL A 154 23.80 -36.33 -7.09
N THR A 155 24.67 -36.82 -7.96
CA THR A 155 25.72 -36.05 -8.61
C THR A 155 25.13 -35.15 -9.70
N SER A 156 24.33 -34.14 -9.32
CA SER A 156 23.89 -33.09 -10.24
C SER A 156 24.94 -31.99 -10.32
N ARG A 157 26.09 -32.32 -10.93
CA ARG A 157 27.22 -31.40 -11.19
C ARG A 157 26.94 -30.46 -12.37
N GLY A 158 25.75 -29.88 -12.44
CA GLY A 158 25.29 -29.09 -13.60
C GLY A 158 24.40 -27.87 -13.31
N ASP A 159 24.00 -27.64 -12.05
CA ASP A 159 23.12 -26.53 -11.64
C ASP A 159 23.78 -25.60 -10.60
N GLU A 160 25.07 -25.83 -10.27
CA GLU A 160 25.82 -25.08 -9.23
C GLU A 160 26.22 -23.65 -9.65
N ASP A 161 26.00 -23.28 -10.91
CA ASP A 161 26.46 -21.99 -11.41
C ASP A 161 25.49 -20.85 -11.10
N GLN A 162 24.18 -21.08 -10.88
CA GLN A 162 23.21 -20.01 -10.61
C GLN A 162 22.88 -19.88 -9.12
N CYS A 163 22.84 -18.64 -8.63
CA CYS A 163 22.40 -18.39 -7.26
C CYS A 163 20.86 -18.47 -7.20
N ARG A 164 20.34 -19.51 -6.54
CA ARG A 164 18.91 -19.73 -6.32
C ARG A 164 18.66 -20.20 -4.89
N LEU A 165 17.53 -19.78 -4.32
CA LEU A 165 17.10 -20.26 -3.01
C LEU A 165 16.39 -21.60 -3.17
N LEU A 166 17.09 -22.70 -2.87
CA LEU A 166 16.47 -24.01 -2.74
C LEU A 166 15.80 -24.12 -1.37
N VAL A 167 14.56 -24.60 -1.36
CA VAL A 167 13.73 -24.65 -0.15
C VAL A 167 13.20 -26.05 0.10
N SER A 168 13.29 -26.50 1.34
CA SER A 168 12.60 -27.70 1.82
C SER A 168 11.08 -27.50 1.84
N LEU A 169 10.30 -28.59 1.81
CA LEU A 169 8.83 -28.53 1.91
C LEU A 169 8.34 -27.81 3.16
N PRO A 170 8.82 -28.13 4.39
CA PRO A 170 8.37 -27.46 5.59
C PRO A 170 8.73 -25.97 5.56
N TYR A 171 9.92 -25.61 5.06
CA TYR A 171 10.31 -24.21 4.94
C TYR A 171 9.42 -23.47 3.94
N ALA A 172 9.20 -24.03 2.74
CA ALA A 172 8.36 -23.43 1.71
C ALA A 172 6.93 -23.20 2.20
N LEU A 173 6.33 -24.17 2.91
CA LEU A 173 4.99 -24.07 3.47
C LEU A 173 4.92 -23.02 4.59
N VAL A 174 5.81 -23.09 5.58
CA VAL A 174 5.82 -22.15 6.71
C VAL A 174 6.10 -20.72 6.24
N ALA A 175 7.12 -20.54 5.40
CA ALA A 175 7.46 -19.23 4.85
C ALA A 175 6.30 -18.66 4.03
N SER A 176 5.74 -19.42 3.07
CA SER A 176 4.61 -18.94 2.25
C SER A 176 3.37 -18.63 3.08
N CYS A 177 3.08 -19.43 4.11
CA CYS A 177 1.95 -19.17 5.01
C CYS A 177 2.13 -17.88 5.80
N LEU A 178 3.30 -17.68 6.40
CA LEU A 178 3.60 -16.52 7.24
C LEU A 178 3.75 -15.23 6.43
N THR A 179 4.40 -15.28 5.27
CA THR A 179 4.74 -14.08 4.49
C THR A 179 3.72 -13.72 3.44
N PHE A 180 2.88 -14.67 2.99
CA PHE A 180 1.91 -14.42 1.93
C PHE A 180 0.47 -14.78 2.31
N PHE A 181 0.16 -16.03 2.64
CA PHE A 181 -1.26 -16.47 2.77
C PHE A 181 -1.98 -15.84 3.96
N LEU A 182 -1.35 -15.80 5.14
CA LEU A 182 -1.93 -15.17 6.33
C LEU A 182 -2.09 -13.64 6.13
N PRO A 183 -1.04 -12.90 5.71
CA PRO A 183 -1.17 -11.50 5.32
C PRO A 183 -2.30 -11.23 4.32
N SER A 184 -2.34 -11.99 3.23
CA SER A 184 -3.32 -11.87 2.15
C SER A 184 -4.75 -12.10 2.62
N THR A 185 -4.96 -13.08 3.50
CA THR A 185 -6.27 -13.37 4.09
C THR A 185 -6.72 -12.22 4.98
N ALA A 186 -5.83 -11.70 5.84
CA ALA A 186 -6.12 -10.56 6.70
C ALA A 186 -6.46 -9.29 5.89
N ILE A 187 -5.70 -9.02 4.82
CA ILE A 187 -5.96 -7.93 3.89
C ILE A 187 -7.32 -8.10 3.21
N SER A 188 -7.60 -9.28 2.65
CA SER A 188 -8.87 -9.57 1.98
C SER A 188 -10.06 -9.43 2.91
N PHE A 189 -9.93 -9.92 4.15
CA PHE A 189 -10.96 -9.81 5.18
C PHE A 189 -11.22 -8.35 5.57
N THR A 190 -10.17 -7.59 5.88
CA THR A 190 -10.29 -6.17 6.22
C THR A 190 -10.89 -5.36 5.07
N TYR A 191 -10.52 -5.67 3.83
CA TYR A 191 -11.09 -5.02 2.64
C TYR A 191 -12.56 -5.36 2.41
N CYS A 192 -12.95 -6.63 2.53
CA CYS A 192 -14.35 -7.04 2.45
C CYS A 192 -15.19 -6.29 3.49
N ARG A 193 -14.70 -6.20 4.73
CA ARG A 193 -15.34 -5.41 5.79
C ARG A 193 -15.44 -3.93 5.45
N ILE A 194 -14.41 -3.32 4.84
CA ILE A 194 -14.44 -1.92 4.37
C ILE A 194 -15.54 -1.73 3.31
N LEU A 195 -15.61 -2.62 2.32
CA LEU A 195 -16.62 -2.54 1.26
C LEU A 195 -18.04 -2.69 1.83
N LEU A 196 -18.25 -3.64 2.74
CA LEU A 196 -19.54 -3.83 3.41
C LEU A 196 -19.92 -2.60 4.24
N ALA A 197 -18.99 -2.03 4.99
CA ALA A 197 -19.23 -0.81 5.78
C ALA A 197 -19.55 0.39 4.88
N ALA A 198 -18.80 0.58 3.79
CA ALA A 198 -19.04 1.65 2.82
C ALA A 198 -20.40 1.49 2.12
N ARG A 199 -20.77 0.26 1.75
CA ARG A 199 -22.11 -0.05 1.19
C ARG A 199 -23.21 0.24 2.19
N LYS A 200 -23.05 -0.16 3.46
CA LYS A 200 -24.03 0.12 4.52
C LYS A 200 -24.23 1.62 4.73
N GLN A 201 -23.15 2.40 4.76
CA GLN A 201 -23.21 3.87 4.85
C GLN A 201 -23.91 4.48 3.61
N ALA A 202 -23.62 3.96 2.41
CA ALA A 202 -24.28 4.44 1.19
C ALA A 202 -25.80 4.17 1.19
N VAL A 203 -26.23 2.98 1.65
CA VAL A 203 -27.64 2.60 1.74
C VAL A 203 -28.36 3.44 2.80
N GLN A 204 -27.77 3.65 3.98
CA GLN A 204 -28.36 4.49 5.03
C GLN A 204 -28.56 5.95 4.57
N VAL A 205 -27.59 6.51 3.84
CA VAL A 205 -27.71 7.85 3.27
C VAL A 205 -28.81 7.90 2.20
N ALA A 206 -28.95 6.85 1.40
CA ALA A 206 -30.02 6.76 0.39
C ALA A 206 -31.41 6.64 1.02
N SER A 207 -31.57 5.85 2.08
CA SER A 207 -32.86 5.67 2.77
C SER A 207 -33.29 6.91 3.57
N LEU A 208 -32.34 7.60 4.22
CA LEU A 208 -32.61 8.90 4.84
C LEU A 208 -33.02 9.95 3.79
N ALA A 209 -32.39 9.93 2.62
CA ALA A 209 -32.76 10.82 1.52
C ALA A 209 -34.14 10.49 0.91
N SER A 210 -34.52 9.21 0.82
CA SER A 210 -35.85 8.80 0.34
C SER A 210 -36.94 9.16 1.34
N ASN A 211 -36.75 8.87 2.63
CA ASN A 211 -37.75 9.14 3.66
C ASN A 211 -38.06 10.65 3.79
N VAL A 212 -37.04 11.51 3.65
CA VAL A 212 -37.22 12.97 3.59
C VAL A 212 -37.95 13.39 2.32
N ALA A 213 -37.73 12.73 1.18
CA ALA A 213 -38.47 13.02 -0.05
C ALA A 213 -39.96 12.67 0.07
N THR A 214 -40.27 11.49 0.63
CA THR A 214 -41.65 11.03 0.84
C THR A 214 -42.41 11.92 1.84
N ALA A 215 -41.74 12.40 2.89
CA ALA A 215 -42.32 13.34 3.85
C ALA A 215 -42.69 14.69 3.21
N THR A 216 -41.84 15.25 2.33
CA THR A 216 -42.18 16.48 1.58
C THR A 216 -43.34 16.34 0.60
N THR A 217 -43.68 15.13 0.15
CA THR A 217 -44.84 14.88 -0.73
C THR A 217 -46.14 14.60 0.03
N ALA A 218 -46.05 14.20 1.30
CA ALA A 218 -47.23 13.88 2.12
C ALA A 218 -47.90 15.11 2.76
N GLU A 219 -47.25 16.28 2.78
CA GLU A 219 -47.82 17.54 3.26
C GLU A 219 -48.47 18.39 2.14
N THR A 220 -49.28 17.77 1.28
CA THR A 220 -50.08 18.52 0.30
C THR A 220 -51.58 18.44 0.64
N ALA A 221 -52.06 19.33 1.52
CA ALA A 221 -53.38 19.98 1.47
C ALA A 221 -53.64 20.87 2.72
N PRO A 222 -54.42 21.97 2.64
CA PRO A 222 -54.67 22.92 1.55
C PRO A 222 -54.15 24.35 1.88
N GLN A 223 -54.24 25.22 0.88
CA GLN A 223 -53.60 26.53 0.71
C GLN A 223 -53.86 27.59 1.82
N VAL A 224 -52.81 28.36 2.14
CA VAL A 224 -52.90 29.81 2.40
C VAL A 224 -51.71 30.50 1.69
N PRO A 225 -51.94 31.48 0.79
CA PRO A 225 -50.87 32.12 0.03
C PRO A 225 -50.28 33.32 0.78
N CYS A 226 -48.99 33.26 1.15
CA CYS A 226 -48.03 34.39 1.08
C CYS A 226 -46.71 34.06 1.78
N ALA A 227 -45.67 33.71 1.01
CA ALA A 227 -44.27 34.09 1.25
C ALA A 227 -43.40 33.64 0.06
N PRO A 228 -42.39 34.42 -0.37
CA PRO A 228 -41.62 34.10 -1.56
C PRO A 228 -40.78 32.83 -1.37
N SER A 229 -40.84 31.99 -2.39
CA SER A 229 -40.15 30.72 -2.56
C SER A 229 -38.63 30.84 -2.38
N GLN A 230 -38.09 30.23 -1.32
CA GLN A 230 -36.67 29.88 -1.29
C GLN A 230 -36.46 28.55 -2.05
N PRO A 231 -35.65 28.53 -3.12
CA PRO A 231 -35.30 27.27 -3.75
C PRO A 231 -34.18 26.56 -2.96
N ALA A 232 -34.33 25.23 -2.86
CA ALA A 232 -33.23 24.28 -3.09
C ALA A 232 -32.25 23.86 -1.96
N ALA A 233 -32.41 24.24 -0.68
CA ALA A 233 -31.51 23.74 0.38
C ALA A 233 -31.48 22.20 0.51
N GLY A 234 -32.64 21.54 0.35
CA GLY A 234 -32.75 20.07 0.39
C GLY A 234 -32.19 19.37 -0.86
N SER A 235 -32.22 20.02 -2.02
CA SER A 235 -31.68 19.46 -3.27
C SER A 235 -30.15 19.49 -3.29
N GLU A 236 -29.55 20.57 -2.76
CA GLU A 236 -28.10 20.71 -2.66
C GLU A 236 -27.53 19.71 -1.64
N SER A 237 -28.16 19.56 -0.48
CA SER A 237 -27.76 18.59 0.55
C SER A 237 -27.82 17.14 0.03
N ARG A 238 -28.87 16.76 -0.74
CA ARG A 238 -28.95 15.45 -1.43
C ARG A 238 -27.85 15.27 -2.48
N ARG A 239 -27.56 16.30 -3.28
CA ARG A 239 -26.50 16.27 -4.31
C ARG A 239 -25.12 16.16 -3.66
N PHE A 240 -24.90 16.82 -2.52
CA PHE A 240 -23.69 16.72 -1.71
C PHE A 240 -23.51 15.32 -1.09
N ALA A 241 -24.57 14.74 -0.50
CA ALA A 241 -24.53 13.41 0.11
C ALA A 241 -24.29 12.29 -0.93
N ASN A 242 -24.98 12.32 -2.08
CA ASN A 242 -24.75 11.39 -3.19
C ASN A 242 -23.34 11.55 -3.79
N LYS A 243 -22.83 12.78 -3.89
CA LYS A 243 -21.47 13.07 -4.35
C LYS A 243 -20.43 12.59 -3.34
N HIS A 244 -20.72 12.65 -2.04
CA HIS A 244 -19.84 12.17 -0.97
C HIS A 244 -19.79 10.62 -0.93
N SER A 245 -20.93 9.94 -1.05
CA SER A 245 -21.02 8.47 -1.14
C SER A 245 -20.30 7.92 -2.39
N LYS A 246 -20.50 8.53 -3.56
CA LYS A 246 -19.76 8.19 -4.79
C LYS A 246 -18.25 8.47 -4.69
N LYS A 247 -17.84 9.47 -3.90
CA LYS A 247 -16.41 9.75 -3.63
C LYS A 247 -15.79 8.71 -2.69
N ALA A 248 -16.53 8.27 -1.66
CA ALA A 248 -16.10 7.22 -0.75
C ALA A 248 -15.94 5.86 -1.48
N LEU A 249 -16.89 5.51 -2.34
CA LEU A 249 -16.83 4.30 -3.18
C LEU A 249 -15.66 4.32 -4.19
N LYS A 250 -15.36 5.48 -4.78
CA LYS A 250 -14.18 5.64 -5.66
C LYS A 250 -12.85 5.49 -4.89
N ALA A 251 -12.79 5.96 -3.64
CA ALA A 251 -11.62 5.83 -2.79
C ALA A 251 -11.41 4.36 -2.37
N SER A 252 -12.48 3.60 -2.08
CA SER A 252 -12.36 2.17 -1.79
C SER A 252 -11.99 1.33 -3.02
N LEU A 253 -12.49 1.69 -4.22
CA LEU A 253 -12.11 1.03 -5.49
C LEU A 253 -10.60 1.11 -5.77
N THR A 254 -10.01 2.27 -5.49
CA THR A 254 -8.55 2.48 -5.62
C THR A 254 -7.75 1.52 -4.74
N LEU A 255 -8.21 1.31 -3.50
CA LEU A 255 -7.61 0.37 -2.57
C LEU A 255 -7.78 -1.07 -3.07
N GLY A 256 -8.95 -1.43 -3.63
CA GLY A 256 -9.19 -2.73 -4.23
C GLY A 256 -8.30 -3.06 -5.42
N ILE A 257 -7.97 -2.07 -6.26
CA ILE A 257 -7.04 -2.25 -7.39
C ILE A 257 -5.63 -2.51 -6.89
N LEU A 258 -5.16 -1.75 -5.89
CA LEU A 258 -3.86 -1.97 -5.24
C LEU A 258 -3.75 -3.40 -4.70
N LEU A 259 -4.81 -3.89 -4.04
CA LEU A 259 -4.86 -5.24 -3.49
C LEU A 259 -4.96 -6.33 -4.57
N GLY A 260 -5.80 -6.12 -5.59
CA GLY A 260 -5.97 -7.08 -6.68
C GLY A 260 -4.69 -7.30 -7.48
N MET A 261 -3.93 -6.23 -7.76
CA MET A 261 -2.67 -6.36 -8.48
C MET A 261 -1.58 -7.06 -7.68
N PHE A 262 -1.55 -6.87 -6.37
CA PHE A 262 -0.67 -7.63 -5.49
C PHE A 262 -0.91 -9.15 -5.63
N PHE A 263 -2.17 -9.58 -5.64
CA PHE A 263 -2.51 -10.99 -5.87
C PHE A 263 -2.10 -11.49 -7.25
N VAL A 264 -2.38 -10.71 -8.30
CA VAL A 264 -2.00 -11.09 -9.67
C VAL A 264 -0.49 -11.25 -9.82
N ALA A 265 0.29 -10.41 -9.15
CA ALA A 265 1.75 -10.45 -9.23
C ALA A 265 2.37 -11.62 -8.43
N TRP A 266 1.86 -11.89 -7.23
CA TRP A 266 2.52 -12.80 -6.28
C TRP A 266 1.86 -14.18 -6.13
N LEU A 267 0.54 -14.28 -6.31
CA LEU A 267 -0.16 -15.55 -6.14
C LEU A 267 0.38 -16.66 -7.06
N PRO A 268 0.66 -16.42 -8.35
CA PRO A 268 1.22 -17.45 -9.22
C PRO A 268 2.54 -18.01 -8.68
N PHE A 269 3.45 -17.13 -8.24
CA PHE A 269 4.76 -17.50 -7.68
C PHE A 269 4.62 -18.40 -6.45
N PHE A 270 3.82 -17.99 -5.46
CA PHE A 270 3.63 -18.77 -4.24
C PHE A 270 2.93 -20.10 -4.49
N VAL A 271 1.95 -20.15 -5.39
CA VAL A 271 1.31 -21.40 -5.79
C VAL A 271 2.32 -22.32 -6.46
N THR A 272 3.11 -21.81 -7.43
CA THR A 272 4.14 -22.63 -8.09
C THR A 272 5.19 -23.14 -7.12
N ASN A 273 5.64 -22.30 -6.18
CA ASN A 273 6.64 -22.67 -5.18
C ASN A 273 6.14 -23.82 -4.30
N VAL A 274 4.88 -23.78 -3.84
CA VAL A 274 4.29 -24.88 -3.08
C VAL A 274 4.10 -26.12 -3.95
N THR A 275 3.61 -25.98 -5.19
CA THR A 275 3.35 -27.13 -6.07
C THR A 275 4.63 -27.84 -6.47
N GLN A 276 5.70 -27.10 -6.79
CA GLN A 276 7.00 -27.65 -7.20
C GLN A 276 7.63 -28.49 -6.09
N VAL A 277 7.45 -28.08 -4.84
CA VAL A 277 7.99 -28.83 -3.69
C VAL A 277 7.10 -30.02 -3.31
N SER A 278 5.78 -29.94 -3.57
CA SER A 278 4.84 -31.05 -3.32
C SER A 278 4.81 -32.14 -4.40
N ALA A 279 5.05 -31.77 -5.66
CA ALA A 279 5.02 -32.68 -6.81
C ALA A 279 6.46 -32.90 -7.28
N TYR A 280 7.11 -33.93 -6.72
CA TYR A 280 8.44 -34.37 -7.12
C TYR A 280 8.49 -34.61 -8.65
N GLY A 281 9.15 -33.72 -9.41
CA GLY A 281 9.52 -34.00 -10.80
C GLY A 281 9.07 -33.01 -11.88
N VAL A 282 8.41 -31.88 -11.54
CA VAL A 282 8.07 -30.85 -12.54
C VAL A 282 8.89 -29.59 -12.30
N SER A 283 10.02 -29.46 -12.99
CA SER A 283 10.87 -28.27 -12.95
C SER A 283 10.60 -27.37 -14.14
N TYR A 284 9.94 -26.23 -13.91
CA TYR A 284 9.75 -25.18 -14.91
C TYR A 284 10.71 -24.02 -14.64
N VAL A 285 12.02 -24.26 -14.78
CA VAL A 285 13.08 -23.30 -14.44
C VAL A 285 12.82 -21.92 -15.08
N GLY A 286 12.52 -21.86 -16.38
CA GLY A 286 12.23 -20.61 -17.08
C GLY A 286 10.90 -19.96 -16.69
N PHE A 287 9.92 -20.75 -16.25
CA PHE A 287 8.63 -20.22 -15.76
C PHE A 287 8.80 -19.60 -14.37
N PHE A 288 9.62 -20.20 -13.50
CA PHE A 288 9.92 -19.67 -12.17
C PHE A 288 10.59 -18.29 -12.25
N ASP A 289 11.55 -18.11 -13.16
CA ASP A 289 12.19 -16.82 -13.39
C ASP A 289 11.17 -15.75 -13.85
N VAL A 290 10.26 -16.10 -14.77
CA VAL A 290 9.19 -15.19 -15.23
C VAL A 290 8.27 -14.80 -14.07
N LEU A 291 7.87 -15.75 -13.23
CA LEU A 291 7.02 -15.49 -12.06
C LEU A 291 7.73 -14.64 -11.00
N THR A 292 9.03 -14.83 -10.83
CA THR A 292 9.85 -14.02 -9.92
C THR A 292 9.89 -12.56 -10.39
N TRP A 293 10.15 -12.32 -11.68
CA TRP A 293 10.10 -10.97 -12.26
C TRP A 293 8.70 -10.36 -12.24
N LEU A 294 7.65 -11.17 -12.39
CA LEU A 294 6.27 -10.71 -12.22
C LEU A 294 6.02 -10.23 -10.78
N GLY A 295 6.53 -10.96 -9.78
CA GLY A 295 6.51 -10.56 -8.38
C GLY A 295 7.25 -9.24 -8.16
N TYR A 296 8.46 -9.09 -8.71
CA TYR A 296 9.23 -7.85 -8.66
C TYR A 296 8.52 -6.66 -9.32
N CYS A 297 7.77 -6.88 -10.41
CA CYS A 297 6.98 -5.84 -11.06
C CYS A 297 5.92 -5.22 -10.13
N ASN A 298 5.51 -5.91 -9.06
CA ASN A 298 4.62 -5.32 -8.05
C ASN A 298 5.18 -4.01 -7.48
N SER A 299 6.49 -3.98 -7.19
CA SER A 299 7.21 -2.79 -6.71
C SER A 299 7.29 -1.69 -7.77
N THR A 300 7.30 -2.05 -9.06
CA THR A 300 7.27 -1.12 -10.20
C THR A 300 5.89 -0.50 -10.41
N MET A 301 4.82 -1.22 -10.09
CA MET A 301 3.45 -0.73 -10.31
C MET A 301 3.06 0.38 -9.32
N ASN A 302 3.64 0.42 -8.12
CA ASN A 302 3.32 1.42 -7.11
C ASN A 302 3.46 2.87 -7.63
N PRO A 303 4.59 3.30 -8.21
CA PRO A 303 4.75 4.58 -8.90
C PRO A 303 3.67 4.94 -9.92
N ILE A 304 3.02 3.96 -10.54
CA ILE A 304 1.97 4.15 -11.54
C ILE A 304 0.60 4.26 -10.86
N ILE A 305 0.29 3.36 -9.92
CA ILE A 305 -1.05 3.26 -9.32
C ILE A 305 -1.34 4.47 -8.43
N TYR A 306 -0.41 4.86 -7.55
CA TYR A 306 -0.68 5.92 -6.57
C TYR A 306 -1.05 7.25 -7.25
N PRO A 307 -0.32 7.76 -8.25
CA PRO A 307 -0.69 8.99 -8.94
C PRO A 307 -1.96 8.89 -9.79
N LEU A 308 -2.27 7.71 -10.35
CA LEU A 308 -3.48 7.53 -11.16
C LEU A 308 -4.75 7.52 -10.31
N PHE A 309 -4.70 6.86 -9.15
CA PHE A 309 -5.90 6.57 -8.39
C PHE A 309 -6.01 7.35 -7.06
N MET A 310 -4.89 7.76 -6.45
CA MET A 310 -4.92 8.63 -5.26
C MET A 310 -4.91 10.10 -5.68
N ARG A 311 -6.03 10.81 -5.44
CA ARG A 311 -6.19 12.22 -5.82
C ARG A 311 -5.14 13.15 -5.23
N ASP A 312 -4.68 12.86 -4.01
CA ASP A 312 -3.72 13.72 -3.33
C ASP A 312 -2.33 13.60 -3.95
N PHE A 313 -1.93 12.38 -4.35
CA PHE A 313 -0.70 12.15 -5.14
C PHE A 313 -0.83 12.77 -6.54
N LYS A 314 -1.97 12.57 -7.22
CA LYS A 314 -2.24 13.19 -8.52
C LYS A 314 -2.09 14.71 -8.50
N ARG A 315 -2.65 15.36 -7.48
CA ARG A 315 -2.57 16.82 -7.30
C ARG A 315 -1.15 17.28 -6.99
N ALA A 316 -0.45 16.56 -6.13
CA ALA A 316 0.92 16.89 -5.77
C ALA A 316 1.85 16.75 -6.99
N MET A 317 1.71 15.67 -7.77
CA MET A 317 2.46 15.45 -9.01
C MET A 317 2.11 16.47 -10.09
N GLY A 318 0.84 16.86 -10.19
CA GLY A 318 0.37 17.89 -11.12
C GLY A 318 1.00 19.28 -10.92
N LYS A 319 1.61 19.55 -9.76
CA LYS A 319 2.38 20.79 -9.51
C LYS A 319 3.76 20.79 -10.16
N TYR A 320 4.33 19.59 -10.37
CA TYR A 320 5.64 19.41 -11.02
C TYR A 320 5.51 19.23 -12.54
N LEU A 321 4.32 18.89 -13.05
CA LEU A 321 4.02 18.83 -14.47
C LEU A 321 3.68 20.23 -15.02
N PRO A 322 4.45 20.77 -15.99
CA PRO A 322 4.26 22.13 -16.52
C PRO A 322 2.85 22.39 -17.07
N CYS A 323 2.18 21.35 -17.58
CA CYS A 323 0.92 21.45 -18.30
C CYS A 323 -0.33 21.64 -17.41
N CYS A 324 -0.21 21.52 -16.09
CA CYS A 324 -1.34 21.54 -15.14
C CYS A 324 -1.24 22.66 -14.09
N ARG A 325 -0.42 23.70 -14.34
CA ARG A 325 -0.39 24.91 -13.50
C ARG A 325 -1.74 25.63 -13.68
N ARG A 326 -2.75 25.25 -12.89
CA ARG A 326 -4.03 25.94 -12.81
C ARG A 326 -3.76 27.38 -12.35
N SER A 327 -3.80 28.29 -13.31
CA SER A 327 -4.08 29.71 -13.09
C SER A 327 -5.39 29.81 -12.30
N GLY A 328 -5.31 30.21 -11.03
CA GLY A 328 -6.49 30.44 -10.20
C GLY A 328 -6.60 29.50 -8.98
N GLU A 329 -5.73 29.69 -8.00
CA GLU A 329 -6.22 29.61 -6.62
C GLU A 329 -7.10 30.86 -6.39
N PRO A 330 -8.37 30.71 -5.97
CA PRO A 330 -9.12 31.84 -5.46
C PRO A 330 -8.39 32.34 -4.23
N ARG A 331 -7.97 33.62 -4.25
CA ARG A 331 -7.57 34.35 -3.04
C ARG A 331 -8.62 34.05 -1.95
N PRO A 332 -8.23 33.73 -0.71
CA PRO A 332 -9.20 33.70 0.37
C PRO A 332 -9.84 35.09 0.44
N SER A 333 -11.14 35.15 0.13
CA SER A 333 -11.92 36.39 0.19
C SER A 333 -11.81 36.96 1.59
N ALA A 334 -11.42 38.24 1.70
CA ALA A 334 -11.20 38.97 2.97
C ALA A 334 -12.44 39.14 3.86
N ILE A 335 -13.54 38.43 3.58
CA ILE A 335 -14.84 38.60 4.24
C ILE A 335 -14.93 37.79 5.55
N SER A 336 -14.06 36.80 5.78
CA SER A 336 -14.06 36.04 7.05
C SER A 336 -13.24 36.67 8.19
N LEU A 337 -12.59 37.81 7.96
CA LEU A 337 -11.80 38.53 8.98
C LEU A 337 -12.61 39.57 9.78
N SER A 338 -13.85 39.87 9.38
CA SER A 338 -14.66 40.90 10.03
C SER A 338 -15.50 40.43 11.22
N MET A 339 -15.56 39.12 11.52
CA MET A 339 -16.39 38.60 12.63
C MET A 339 -15.62 38.37 13.95
N ARG A 340 -14.34 38.76 14.04
CA ARG A 340 -13.54 38.56 15.25
C ARG A 340 -13.25 39.82 16.07
N ASN A 341 -13.74 41.00 15.66
CA ASN A 341 -13.34 42.27 16.28
C ASN A 341 -14.47 43.13 16.86
N SER A 342 -15.53 42.50 17.38
CA SER A 342 -16.54 43.20 18.18
C SER A 342 -16.90 42.37 19.41
N ASN A 343 -16.04 42.43 20.43
CA ASN A 343 -16.46 42.52 21.83
C ASN A 343 -15.26 42.82 22.74
N SER A 344 -15.16 44.10 23.09
CA SER A 344 -14.90 44.62 24.45
C SER A 344 -13.64 44.16 25.22
N GLY A 345 -12.62 45.01 25.20
CA GLY A 345 -12.16 45.78 26.37
C GLY A 345 -11.42 45.06 27.51
N PRO A 346 -10.50 45.78 28.22
CA PRO A 346 -9.44 45.17 29.03
C PRO A 346 -9.88 44.90 30.48
N ARG A 347 -9.45 43.77 31.06
CA ARG A 347 -9.38 43.61 32.52
C ARG A 347 -8.03 43.05 32.95
N ALA A 348 -7.60 43.65 34.05
CA ALA A 348 -6.26 43.70 34.58
C ALA A 348 -5.76 42.36 35.16
N ALA A 349 -4.44 42.33 35.29
CA ALA A 349 -3.64 41.32 35.96
C ALA A 349 -4.11 40.99 37.38
N THR A 350 -4.02 39.71 37.75
CA THR A 350 -3.52 39.32 39.07
C THR A 350 -2.90 37.94 39.02
N SER A 351 -1.62 37.93 39.37
CA SER A 351 -0.76 36.80 39.69
C SER A 351 -1.25 36.10 40.95
N LEU A 352 -1.22 34.77 41.01
CA LEU A 352 -1.02 34.05 42.26
C LEU A 352 -0.22 32.76 42.02
N LYS A 353 1.06 32.84 42.42
CA LYS A 353 1.90 31.70 42.81
C LYS A 353 1.58 31.33 44.26
N ASN A 354 1.74 30.03 44.56
CA ASN A 354 2.02 29.40 45.86
C ASN A 354 0.84 28.88 46.71
N VAL A 355 1.16 27.70 47.32
CA VAL A 355 0.55 27.02 48.49
C VAL A 355 -0.72 26.24 48.14
N LEU A 356 -0.83 24.92 48.27
CA LEU A 356 -0.25 23.91 49.18
C LEU A 356 -0.09 22.56 48.45
#